data_AF-A0AAN4YVT2-F1
#
_entry.id   AF-A0AAN4YVT2-F1
#
_cell.length_a   1.000
_cell.length_b   1.000
_cell.length_c   1.000
_cell.angle_alpha   90.00
_cell.angle_beta   90.00
_cell.angle_gamma   90.00
#
_symmetry.space_group_name_H-M   'P 1'
#
loop_
_entity.id
_entity.type
_entity.pdbx_description
1 polymer ?
#
loop_
_entity_poly.entity_id
_entity_poly.type
_entity_poly.pdbx_seq_one_letter_code
_entity_poly.pdbx_strand_id
1 'polypeptide(L)'
;MGVNSISWAPAASPGSLISANPGPGQQRRFVTGGSDNLLKIWDYNSETKSYNLSQTLEGHSDWVRDVAWSPSILSKSYIASASQDKTVRIWTSDVSNPGQWASQQLEFDTVLWRVSWSPSGNILAVSGGDNKVSLWKENLKGQWEKVKDIEE
;
A
#
# COMPACT_ATOMS: atom_id res chain seq x y z
N MET A 1 -3.02 17.05 -14.06
CA MET A 1 -2.45 16.04 -13.15
C MET A 1 -3.43 15.86 -11.99
N GLY A 2 -4.15 14.74 -11.95
CA GLY A 2 -5.15 14.46 -10.91
C GLY A 2 -4.68 13.38 -9.94
N VAL A 3 -5.03 13.52 -8.66
CA VAL A 3 -4.88 12.45 -7.67
C VAL A 3 -6.15 11.61 -7.73
N ASN A 4 -5.98 10.32 -7.98
CA ASN A 4 -7.11 9.39 -8.14
C ASN A 4 -7.48 8.71 -6.82
N SER A 5 -6.50 8.54 -5.91
CA SER A 5 -6.73 7.89 -4.62
C SER A 5 -5.74 8.35 -3.55
N ILE A 6 -6.14 8.17 -2.29
CA ILE A 6 -5.40 8.50 -1.08
C ILE A 6 -5.68 7.45 0.00
N SER A 7 -4.65 7.07 0.76
CA SER A 7 -4.80 6.20 1.93
C SER A 7 -3.93 6.67 3.09
N TRP A 8 -4.49 6.67 4.30
CA TRP A 8 -3.75 6.97 5.52
C TRP A 8 -2.90 5.79 5.96
N ALA A 9 -1.70 6.07 6.45
CA ALA A 9 -0.90 5.10 7.19
C ALA A 9 -1.52 4.87 8.59
N PRO A 10 -1.38 3.66 9.16
CA PRO A 10 -1.81 3.40 10.53
C PRO A 10 -1.06 4.31 11.53
N ALA A 11 -1.77 4.77 12.55
CA ALA A 11 -1.22 5.68 13.57
C ALA A 11 -0.18 5.02 14.48
N ALA A 12 -0.20 3.69 14.57
CA ALA A 12 0.78 2.91 15.29
C ALA A 12 1.96 2.60 14.37
N SER A 13 3.18 2.92 14.84
CA SER A 13 4.39 2.46 14.16
C SER A 13 4.38 0.93 14.09
N PRO A 14 4.71 0.32 12.94
CA PRO A 14 4.76 -1.12 12.85
C PRO A 14 5.74 -1.67 13.90
N GLY A 15 5.33 -2.68 14.68
CA GLY A 15 6.10 -3.18 15.83
C GLY A 15 5.94 -2.42 17.17
N SER A 16 5.07 -1.42 17.26
CA SER A 16 4.89 -0.63 18.50
C SER A 16 4.36 -1.43 19.71
N LEU A 17 3.71 -2.58 19.52
CA LEU A 17 3.24 -3.44 20.62
C LEU A 17 4.32 -4.38 21.18
N ILE A 18 5.45 -4.52 20.48
CA ILE A 18 6.54 -5.45 20.81
C ILE A 18 7.76 -4.74 21.42
N SER A 19 7.80 -3.41 21.38
CA SER A 19 8.89 -2.59 21.90
C SER A 19 8.53 -1.95 23.24
N ALA A 20 9.35 -2.17 24.27
CA ALA A 20 9.22 -1.50 25.57
C ALA A 20 9.50 0.01 25.53
N ASN A 21 9.93 0.54 24.38
CA ASN A 21 10.12 1.96 24.14
C ASN A 21 9.43 2.31 22.82
N PRO A 22 8.18 2.82 22.83
CA PRO A 22 7.54 3.27 21.60
C PRO A 22 8.40 4.40 21.04
N GLY A 23 8.95 4.20 19.83
CA GLY A 23 9.71 5.22 19.13
C GLY A 23 8.92 6.55 19.05
N PRO A 24 9.60 7.70 18.92
CA PRO A 24 8.96 8.97 19.11
C PRO A 24 7.83 9.18 18.09
N GLY A 25 6.64 9.43 18.60
CA GLY A 25 5.56 10.13 17.91
C GLY A 25 4.74 9.30 16.93
N GLN A 26 3.42 9.50 16.99
CA GLN A 26 2.49 9.18 15.91
C GLN A 26 3.05 9.74 14.58
N GLN A 27 3.63 8.89 13.74
CA GLN A 27 4.04 9.32 12.41
C GLN A 27 2.79 9.40 11.53
N ARG A 28 2.29 10.63 11.36
CA ARG A 28 1.15 10.91 10.46
C ARG A 28 1.66 10.89 9.04
N ARG A 29 1.32 9.83 8.32
CA ARG A 29 1.71 9.62 6.94
C ARG A 29 0.50 9.24 6.12
N PHE A 30 0.53 9.58 4.84
CA PHE A 30 -0.44 9.08 3.89
C PHE A 30 0.22 8.88 2.53
N VAL A 31 -0.38 8.03 1.71
CA VAL A 31 0.04 7.77 0.35
C VAL A 31 -1.02 8.26 -0.62
N THR A 32 -0.59 8.82 -1.75
CA THR A 32 -1.45 9.25 -2.85
C THR A 32 -1.05 8.54 -4.13
N GLY A 33 -2.03 8.09 -4.91
CA GLY A 33 -1.85 7.56 -6.27
C GLY A 33 -2.43 8.54 -7.30
N GLY A 34 -1.64 8.87 -8.32
CA GLY A 34 -1.99 9.87 -9.32
C GLY A 34 -2.12 9.35 -10.75
N SER A 35 -2.60 10.23 -11.62
CA SER A 35 -2.56 10.06 -13.09
C SER A 35 -1.16 10.34 -13.68
N ASP A 36 -0.18 10.63 -12.83
CA ASP A 36 1.24 10.73 -13.16
C ASP A 36 1.95 9.36 -13.10
N ASN A 37 1.21 8.28 -12.85
CA ASN A 37 1.70 6.90 -12.69
C ASN A 37 2.56 6.70 -11.43
N LEU A 38 2.57 7.70 -10.55
CA LEU A 38 3.41 7.72 -9.36
C LEU A 38 2.57 7.47 -8.11
N LEU A 39 3.23 6.86 -7.13
CA LEU A 39 2.78 6.90 -5.75
C LEU A 39 3.67 7.84 -4.96
N LYS A 40 3.06 8.69 -4.15
CA LYS A 40 3.76 9.67 -3.33
C LYS A 40 3.40 9.46 -1.88
N ILE A 41 4.41 9.34 -1.02
CA ILE A 41 4.27 9.23 0.42
C ILE A 41 4.56 10.59 1.05
N TRP A 42 3.65 11.01 1.91
CA TRP A 42 3.68 12.31 2.56
C TRP A 42 3.82 12.13 4.07
N ASP A 43 4.80 12.82 4.64
CA ASP A 43 5.07 12.79 6.07
C ASP A 43 4.72 14.14 6.70
N TYR A 44 4.03 14.10 7.84
CA TYR A 44 3.73 15.30 8.61
C TYR A 44 4.97 15.77 9.37
N ASN A 45 5.39 17.01 9.10
CA ASN A 45 6.43 17.68 9.86
C ASN A 45 5.79 18.56 10.95
N SER A 46 6.06 18.23 12.22
CA SER A 46 5.54 18.95 13.38
C SER A 46 6.08 20.38 13.53
N GLU A 47 7.30 20.64 13.04
CA GLU A 47 7.95 21.95 13.14
C GLU A 47 7.31 22.95 12.18
N THR A 48 7.07 22.54 10.94
CA THR A 48 6.44 23.38 9.91
C THR A 48 4.91 23.25 9.88
N LYS A 49 4.34 22.32 10.65
CA LYS A 49 2.91 21.97 10.69
C LYS A 49 2.34 21.68 9.29
N SER A 50 3.14 21.05 8.45
CA SER A 50 2.81 20.79 7.04
C SER A 50 3.19 19.37 6.63
N TYR A 51 2.52 18.86 5.59
CA TYR A 51 2.90 17.59 4.97
C TYR A 51 3.94 17.83 3.89
N ASN A 52 5.05 17.11 3.98
CA ASN A 52 6.14 17.18 3.01
C ASN A 52 6.23 15.87 2.25
N LEU A 53 6.59 15.95 0.97
CA LEU A 53 6.85 14.78 0.16
C LEU A 53 8.08 14.07 0.72
N SER A 54 7.87 12.88 1.25
CA SER A 54 8.93 12.05 1.80
C SER A 54 9.56 11.22 0.71
N GLN A 55 8.72 10.49 -0.05
CA GLN A 55 9.17 9.55 -1.06
C GLN A 55 8.23 9.46 -2.25
N THR A 56 8.81 9.10 -3.39
CA THR A 56 8.08 8.78 -4.62
C THR A 56 8.40 7.34 -4.98
N LEU A 57 7.36 6.53 -5.19
CA LEU A 57 7.48 5.14 -5.63
C LEU A 57 7.13 5.10 -7.12
N GLU A 58 8.10 4.67 -7.92
CA GLU A 58 8.00 4.57 -9.37
C GLU A 58 7.93 3.11 -9.79
N GLY A 59 7.03 2.79 -10.73
CA GLY A 59 6.94 1.43 -11.27
C GLY A 59 5.69 1.14 -12.09
N HIS A 60 4.59 1.87 -11.88
CA HIS A 60 3.43 1.75 -12.75
C HIS A 60 3.69 2.40 -14.11
N SER A 61 3.22 1.77 -15.18
CA SER A 61 3.36 2.28 -16.54
C SER A 61 2.12 3.07 -17.01
N ASP A 62 1.05 3.05 -16.23
CA ASP A 62 -0.21 3.76 -16.49
C ASP A 62 -0.82 4.30 -15.18
N TRP A 63 -1.99 4.94 -15.27
CA TRP A 63 -2.62 5.63 -14.16
C TRP A 63 -2.88 4.72 -12.98
N VAL A 64 -2.43 5.16 -11.81
CA VAL A 64 -2.78 4.53 -10.54
C VAL A 64 -4.24 4.86 -10.26
N ARG A 65 -5.09 3.83 -10.21
CA ARG A 65 -6.52 3.95 -9.95
C ARG A 65 -6.85 3.96 -8.48
N ASP A 66 -6.10 3.21 -7.69
CA ASP A 66 -6.32 3.11 -6.26
C ASP A 66 -5.04 2.76 -5.49
N VAL A 67 -4.98 3.20 -4.24
CA VAL A 67 -3.90 2.89 -3.32
C VAL A 67 -4.46 2.62 -1.93
N ALA A 68 -3.95 1.58 -1.27
CA ALA A 68 -4.37 1.19 0.07
C ALA A 68 -3.15 0.90 0.95
N TRP A 69 -3.06 1.55 2.10
CA TRP A 69 -2.06 1.28 3.12
C TRP A 69 -2.62 0.20 4.06
N SER A 70 -1.85 -0.86 4.29
CA SER A 70 -2.26 -1.91 5.22
C SER A 70 -2.27 -1.37 6.65
N PRO A 71 -3.36 -1.58 7.42
CA PRO A 71 -3.41 -1.21 8.84
C PRO A 71 -2.60 -2.17 9.72
N SER A 72 -1.90 -3.14 9.12
CA SER A 72 -1.09 -4.12 9.82
C SER A 72 -0.04 -3.45 10.72
N ILE A 73 -0.02 -3.89 11.98
CA ILE A 73 0.94 -3.47 13.01
C ILE A 73 2.17 -4.40 13.08
N LEU A 74 2.32 -5.31 12.11
CA LEU A 74 3.47 -6.23 12.02
C LEU A 74 4.79 -5.46 11.84
N SER A 75 5.92 -6.14 11.81
CA SER A 75 7.25 -5.52 11.64
C SER A 75 7.50 -4.89 10.25
N LYS A 76 6.51 -4.93 9.35
CA LYS A 76 6.57 -4.44 7.97
C LYS A 76 5.37 -3.55 7.66
N SER A 77 5.62 -2.48 6.93
CA SER A 77 4.57 -1.67 6.29
C SER A 77 4.27 -2.23 4.92
N TYR A 78 2.97 -2.32 4.58
CA TYR A 78 2.52 -2.74 3.26
C TYR A 78 1.66 -1.65 2.63
N ILE A 79 1.90 -1.34 1.36
CA ILE A 79 1.03 -0.51 0.53
C ILE A 79 0.68 -1.34 -0.71
N ALA A 80 -0.58 -1.36 -1.10
CA ALA A 80 -1.02 -1.93 -2.37
C ALA A 80 -1.42 -0.80 -3.30
N SER A 81 -1.07 -0.93 -4.58
CA SER A 81 -1.46 0.02 -5.62
C SER A 81 -1.97 -0.71 -6.84
N ALA A 82 -3.16 -0.33 -7.30
CA ALA A 82 -3.80 -0.86 -8.50
C ALA A 82 -3.75 0.17 -9.61
N SER A 83 -3.44 -0.30 -10.81
CA SER A 83 -3.26 0.56 -11.99
C SER A 83 -4.03 0.04 -13.20
N GLN A 84 -4.22 0.94 -14.16
CA GLN A 84 -4.75 0.61 -15.49
C GLN A 84 -3.78 -0.23 -16.32
N ASP A 85 -2.50 -0.30 -15.93
CA ASP A 85 -1.49 -1.16 -16.56
C ASP A 85 -1.74 -2.66 -16.32
N LYS A 86 -2.86 -3.01 -15.68
CA LYS A 86 -3.29 -4.36 -15.32
C LYS A 86 -2.38 -5.03 -14.29
N THR A 87 -1.68 -4.23 -13.49
CA THR A 87 -0.85 -4.74 -12.40
C THR A 87 -1.32 -4.20 -11.06
N VAL A 88 -1.21 -5.04 -10.02
CA VAL A 88 -1.11 -4.57 -8.65
C VAL A 88 0.36 -4.59 -8.25
N ARG A 89 0.84 -3.51 -7.67
CA ARG A 89 2.13 -3.51 -6.98
C ARG A 89 1.92 -3.50 -5.48
N ILE A 90 2.64 -4.37 -4.79
CA ILE A 90 2.69 -4.41 -3.34
C ILE A 90 4.06 -3.89 -2.92
N TRP A 91 4.04 -2.76 -2.23
CA TRP A 91 5.21 -2.08 -1.71
C TRP A 91 5.40 -2.48 -0.25
N THR A 92 6.57 -2.98 0.07
CA THR A 92 6.94 -3.41 1.42
C THR A 92 8.11 -2.59 1.94
N SER A 93 8.04 -2.16 3.20
CA SER A 93 9.14 -1.48 3.88
C SER A 93 9.28 -2.01 5.30
N ASP A 94 10.50 -2.40 5.66
CA ASP A 94 10.85 -2.89 6.98
C ASP A 94 11.01 -1.72 7.98
N VAL A 95 10.61 -1.94 9.23
CA VAL A 95 10.78 -0.94 10.31
C VAL A 95 12.26 -0.65 10.61
N SER A 96 13.16 -1.60 10.36
CA SER A 96 14.60 -1.41 10.56
C SER A 96 15.21 -0.41 9.59
N ASN A 97 14.68 -0.34 8.36
CA ASN A 97 15.16 0.55 7.30
C ASN A 97 13.99 1.37 6.73
N PRO A 98 13.44 2.31 7.53
CA PRO A 98 12.30 3.11 7.10
C PRO A 98 12.69 3.91 5.86
N GLY A 99 11.94 3.71 4.77
CA GLY A 99 12.15 4.39 3.49
C GLY A 99 12.82 3.55 2.41
N GLN A 100 13.29 2.33 2.70
CA GLN A 100 13.55 1.37 1.64
C GLN A 100 12.25 0.63 1.31
N TRP A 101 11.71 0.89 0.12
CA TRP A 101 10.50 0.21 -0.38
C TRP A 101 10.90 -0.78 -1.46
N ALA A 102 10.61 -2.05 -1.22
CA ALA A 102 10.65 -3.08 -2.24
C ALA A 102 9.27 -3.20 -2.89
N SER A 103 9.23 -3.45 -4.19
CA SER A 103 7.98 -3.64 -4.93
C SER A 103 7.87 -5.07 -5.44
N GLN A 104 6.74 -5.72 -5.20
CA GLN A 104 6.37 -6.97 -5.85
C GLN A 104 5.20 -6.71 -6.79
N GLN A 105 5.34 -7.16 -8.04
CA GLN A 105 4.31 -7.02 -9.07
C GLN A 105 3.42 -8.27 -9.13
N LEU A 106 2.12 -8.04 -9.21
CA LEU A 106 1.08 -9.04 -9.48
C LEU A 106 0.41 -8.67 -10.79
N GLU A 107 0.42 -9.59 -11.74
CA GLU A 107 -0.15 -9.38 -13.07
C GLU A 107 -1.58 -9.89 -13.14
N PHE A 108 -2.42 -9.15 -13.86
CA PHE A 108 -3.83 -9.44 -14.10
C PHE A 108 -4.14 -9.27 -15.58
N ASP A 109 -5.18 -9.96 -16.06
CA ASP A 109 -5.60 -9.87 -17.47
C ASP A 109 -6.46 -8.62 -17.75
N THR A 110 -6.96 -7.96 -16.70
CA THR A 110 -7.91 -6.85 -16.77
C THR A 110 -7.42 -5.61 -16.03
N VAL A 111 -8.04 -4.47 -16.34
CA VAL A 111 -7.77 -3.21 -15.64
C VAL A 111 -8.30 -3.30 -14.21
N LEU A 112 -7.56 -2.73 -13.27
CA LEU A 112 -7.90 -2.81 -11.86
C LEU A 112 -8.44 -1.48 -11.37
N TRP A 113 -9.47 -1.56 -10.52
CA TRP A 113 -10.21 -0.38 -10.08
C TRP A 113 -9.96 -0.04 -8.62
N ARG A 114 -10.02 -1.03 -7.72
CA ARG A 114 -9.87 -0.82 -6.28
C ARG A 114 -9.04 -1.90 -5.62
N VAL A 115 -8.35 -1.50 -4.56
CA VAL A 115 -7.60 -2.37 -3.65
C VAL A 115 -8.00 -2.07 -2.21
N SER A 116 -8.10 -3.11 -1.39
CA SER A 116 -8.45 -2.95 0.03
C SER A 116 -7.78 -4.00 0.90
N TRP A 117 -7.29 -3.57 2.06
CA TRP A 117 -6.64 -4.45 3.03
C TRP A 117 -7.62 -4.93 4.10
N SER A 118 -7.51 -6.22 4.43
CA SER A 118 -8.14 -6.77 5.62
C SER A 118 -7.51 -6.17 6.89
N PRO A 119 -8.33 -5.70 7.86
CA PRO A 119 -7.83 -5.16 9.13
C PRO A 119 -7.04 -6.14 10.00
N SER A 120 -7.27 -7.45 9.85
CA SER A 120 -6.74 -8.47 10.78
C SER A 120 -6.06 -9.67 10.11
N GLY A 121 -6.19 -9.84 8.79
CA GLY A 121 -5.66 -11.01 8.08
C GLY A 121 -4.45 -10.77 7.19
N ASN A 122 -4.05 -9.50 6.98
CA ASN A 122 -3.12 -9.10 5.91
C ASN A 122 -3.51 -9.69 4.54
N ILE A 123 -4.82 -9.80 4.30
CA ILE A 123 -5.40 -10.24 3.03
C ILE A 123 -5.68 -9.00 2.20
N LEU A 124 -5.27 -9.02 0.94
CA LEU A 124 -5.55 -7.97 -0.02
C LEU A 124 -6.75 -8.40 -0.89
N ALA A 125 -7.77 -7.56 -0.95
CA ALA A 125 -8.85 -7.67 -1.92
C ALA A 125 -8.55 -6.74 -3.11
N VAL A 126 -8.66 -7.28 -4.32
CA VAL A 126 -8.42 -6.57 -5.58
C VAL A 126 -9.68 -6.70 -6.42
N SER A 127 -10.17 -5.59 -6.97
CA SER A 127 -11.31 -5.59 -7.90
C SER A 127 -10.87 -5.18 -9.31
N GLY A 128 -11.28 -5.97 -10.30
CA GLY A 128 -10.97 -5.78 -11.71
C GLY A 128 -12.16 -5.37 -12.56
N GLY A 129 -11.92 -5.13 -13.85
CA GLY A 129 -12.94 -4.87 -14.85
C GLY A 129 -13.69 -6.12 -15.36
N ASP A 130 -13.43 -7.28 -14.77
CA ASP A 130 -14.03 -8.59 -15.09
C ASP A 130 -15.20 -8.96 -14.18
N ASN A 131 -15.69 -8.02 -13.35
CA ASN A 131 -16.68 -8.28 -12.29
C ASN A 131 -16.21 -9.33 -11.27
N LYS A 132 -14.89 -9.49 -11.09
CA LYS A 132 -14.32 -10.39 -10.08
C LYS A 132 -13.59 -9.61 -9.01
N VAL A 133 -13.64 -10.16 -7.80
CA VAL A 133 -12.83 -9.74 -6.67
C VAL A 133 -11.86 -10.87 -6.33
N SER A 134 -10.57 -10.64 -6.56
CA SER A 134 -9.51 -11.57 -6.21
C SER A 134 -8.98 -11.27 -4.81
N LEU A 135 -8.86 -12.31 -3.98
CA LEU A 135 -8.25 -12.24 -2.66
C LEU A 135 -6.83 -12.79 -2.72
N TRP A 136 -5.89 -12.06 -2.14
CA TRP A 136 -4.46 -12.38 -2.14
C TRP A 136 -3.92 -12.40 -0.72
N LYS A 137 -2.99 -13.32 -0.45
CA LYS A 137 -2.33 -13.45 0.84
C LYS A 137 -0.85 -13.73 0.66
N GLU A 138 -0.04 -13.16 1.55
CA GLU A 138 1.40 -13.42 1.61
C GLU A 138 1.68 -14.77 2.27
N ASN A 139 2.54 -15.57 1.63
CA ASN A 139 3.06 -16.82 2.15
C ASN A 139 4.29 -16.61 3.05
N LEU A 140 4.69 -17.66 3.77
CA LEU A 140 5.86 -17.64 4.66
C LEU A 140 7.19 -17.29 3.93
N LYS A 141 7.22 -17.43 2.60
CA LYS A 141 8.37 -17.07 1.74
C LYS A 141 8.35 -15.60 1.29
N GLY A 142 7.33 -14.82 1.68
CA GLY A 142 7.14 -13.44 1.24
C GLY A 142 6.55 -13.29 -0.16
N GLN A 143 6.01 -14.37 -0.73
CA GLN A 143 5.35 -14.35 -2.04
C GLN A 143 3.84 -14.21 -1.87
N TRP A 144 3.20 -13.46 -2.76
CA TRP A 144 1.76 -13.26 -2.75
C TRP A 144 1.07 -14.29 -3.64
N GLU A 145 0.13 -15.03 -3.05
CA GLU A 145 -0.65 -16.04 -3.74
C GLU A 145 -2.13 -15.68 -3.73
N LYS A 146 -2.80 -16.04 -4.83
CA LYS A 146 -4.23 -15.88 -4.98
C LYS A 146 -4.94 -16.94 -4.15
N VAL A 147 -5.70 -16.50 -3.15
CA VAL A 147 -6.46 -17.36 -2.25
C VAL A 147 -7.78 -17.77 -2.87
N LYS A 148 -8.50 -16.81 -3.45
CA LYS A 148 -9.85 -17.04 -3.98
C LYS A 148 -10.25 -15.93 -4.95
N ASP A 149 -11.01 -16.29 -5.98
CA ASP A 149 -11.78 -15.33 -6.78
C ASP A 149 -13.24 -15.40 -6.34
N ILE A 150 -13.84 -14.24 -6.16
CA ILE A 150 -15.25 -14.06 -5.88
C ILE A 150 -15.83 -13.39 -7.12
N GLU A 151 -16.80 -14.05 -7.74
CA GLU A 151 -17.55 -13.50 -8.86
C GLU A 151 -18.89 -12.99 -8.31
N GLU A 152 -19.31 -11.82 -8.77
CA GLU A 152 -20.68 -11.32 -8.55
C GLU A 152 -21.66 -11.83 -9.62
#